data_AF-A0A376ME52-F1
#
_entry.id   AF-A0A376ME52-F1
#
_cell.length_a   1.000
_cell.length_b   1.000
_cell.length_c   1.000
_cell.angle_alpha   90.00
_cell.angle_beta   90.00
_cell.angle_gamma   90.00
#
_symmetry.space_group_name_H-M   'P 1'
#
loop_
_entity.id
_entity.type
_entity.pdbx_description
1 polymer ?
#
loop_
_entity_poly.entity_id
_entity_poly.type
_entity_poly.pdbx_seq_one_letter_code
_entity_poly.pdbx_strand_id
1 'polypeptide(L)' 'MVCCETGKREVRQEVIQEVRQEVRQEFALRFLSKGMSREDVAEMANLPLAEVDKLIS' A
#
# COMPACT_ATOMS: atom_id res chain seq x y z
N MET A 1 20.64 7.89 30.07
CA MET A 1 19.54 8.41 29.24
C MET A 1 19.90 8.18 27.78
N VAL A 2 19.89 6.93 27.32
CA VAL A 2 20.17 6.58 25.91
C VAL A 2 19.23 5.43 25.55
N CYS A 3 17.92 5.67 25.62
CA CYS A 3 16.90 4.69 25.23
C CYS A 3 15.75 5.29 24.40
N CYS A 4 15.76 6.59 24.11
CA CYS A 4 14.61 7.28 23.51
C CYS A 4 14.74 7.56 22.01
N GLU A 5 15.89 7.31 21.39
CA GLU A 5 16.14 7.67 19.98
C GLU A 5 15.88 6.52 19.00
N THR A 6 16.00 5.27 19.45
CA THR A 6 15.77 4.07 18.62
C THR A 6 14.30 3.80 18.37
N GLY A 7 13.44 3.89 19.40
CA GLY A 7 12.00 3.62 19.27
C GLY A 7 11.25 4.56 18.30
N LYS A 8 11.76 5.76 18.03
CA LYS A 8 11.11 6.72 17.12
C LYS A 8 11.36 6.43 15.64
N ARG A 9 12.42 5.68 15.29
CA ARG A 9 12.76 5.37 13.89
C ARG A 9 11.95 4.19 13.34
N GLU A 10 11.67 3.19 14.18
CA GLU A 10 10.86 2.02 13.81
C GLU A 10 9.40 2.43 13.58
N VAL A 11 8.79 3.16 14.53
CA VAL A 11 7.39 3.63 14.39
C VAL A 11 7.20 4.50 13.14
N ARG A 12 8.18 5.33 12.77
CA ARG A 12 8.08 6.13 11.53
C ARG A 12 8.09 5.25 10.27
N GLN A 13 8.88 4.18 10.25
CA GLN A 13 8.94 3.30 9.08
C GLN A 13 7.68 2.45 8.96
N GLU A 14 7.15 1.93 10.07
CA GLU A 14 5.89 1.17 10.08
C GLU A 14 4.71 2.03 9.62
N VAL A 15 4.56 3.25 10.16
CA VAL A 15 3.49 4.17 9.75
C VAL A 15 3.60 4.55 8.28
N ILE A 16 4.81 4.76 7.74
CA ILE A 16 5.00 5.06 6.32
C ILE A 16 4.63 3.85 5.45
N GLN A 17 4.90 2.62 5.91
CA GLN A 17 4.51 1.42 5.17
C GLN A 17 3.00 1.19 5.21
N GLU A 18 2.35 1.36 6.37
CA GLU A 18 0.89 1.27 6.51
C GLU A 18 0.19 2.31 5.64
N VAL A 19 0.55 3.60 5.76
CA VAL A 19 -0.06 4.66 4.95
C VAL A 19 0.16 4.40 3.46
N ARG A 20 1.34 3.88 3.07
CA ARG A 20 1.63 3.55 1.67
C ARG A 20 0.89 2.29 1.19
N GLN A 21 0.53 1.37 2.08
CA GLN A 21 -0.33 0.24 1.77
C GLN A 21 -1.78 0.69 1.64
N GLU A 22 -2.33 1.41 2.61
CA GLU A 22 -3.71 1.94 2.58
C GLU A 22 -3.95 2.78 1.32
N VAL A 23 -3.03 3.71 1.00
CA VAL A 23 -3.15 4.53 -0.22
C VAL A 23 -3.15 3.68 -1.47
N ARG A 24 -2.37 2.58 -1.53
CA ARG A 24 -2.36 1.67 -2.68
C ARG A 24 -3.61 0.81 -2.78
N GLN A 25 -4.18 0.39 -1.66
CA GLN A 25 -5.46 -0.33 -1.63
C GLN A 25 -6.61 0.56 -2.09
N GLU A 26 -6.70 1.79 -1.54
CA GLU A 26 -7.68 2.77 -2.00
C GLU A 26 -7.49 3.14 -3.47
N PHE A 27 -6.23 3.27 -3.94
CA PHE A 27 -5.96 3.51 -5.36
C PHE A 27 -6.47 2.36 -6.23
N ALA A 28 -6.20 1.11 -5.84
CA ALA A 28 -6.65 -0.06 -6.58
C ALA A 28 -8.19 -0.13 -6.66
N LEU A 29 -8.87 0.02 -5.52
CA LEU A 29 -10.34 0.08 -5.46
C LEU A 29 -10.92 1.22 -6.30
N ARG A 30 -10.29 2.39 -6.25
CA ARG A 30 -10.71 3.56 -7.03
C ARG A 30 -10.55 3.34 -8.53
N PHE A 31 -9.50 2.65 -8.96
CA PHE A 31 -9.29 2.32 -10.37
C PHE A 31 -10.26 1.23 -10.87
N LEU A 32 -10.52 0.22 -10.06
CA LEU A 32 -11.53 -0.81 -10.37
C LEU A 32 -12.92 -0.20 -10.49
N SER A 33 -13.26 0.75 -9.63
CA SER A 33 -14.52 1.50 -9.72
C SER A 33 -14.62 2.35 -11.00
N LYS A 34 -13.50 2.67 -11.65
CA LYS A 34 -13.48 3.31 -12.97
C LYS A 34 -13.51 2.31 -14.13
N GLY A 35 -13.55 1.01 -13.85
CA GLY A 35 -13.56 -0.05 -14.84
C GLY A 35 -12.18 -0.42 -15.39
N MET A 36 -11.08 -0.11 -14.67
CA MET A 36 -9.75 -0.57 -15.07
C MET A 36 -9.58 -2.07 -14.82
N SER A 37 -8.86 -2.72 -15.73
CA SER A 37 -8.42 -4.10 -15.57
C SER A 37 -7.39 -4.21 -14.46
N ARG A 38 -7.44 -5.30 -13.71
CA ARG A 38 -6.46 -5.65 -12.67
C ARG A 38 -5.00 -5.59 -13.11
N GLU A 39 -4.73 -5.78 -14.39
CA GLU A 39 -3.41 -5.64 -15.02
C GLU A 39 -2.92 -4.17 -14.99
N ASP A 40 -3.73 -3.24 -15.51
CA ASP A 40 -3.46 -1.80 -15.44
C ASP A 40 -3.37 -1.28 -14.00
N VAL A 41 -4.19 -1.82 -13.10
CA VAL A 41 -4.17 -1.44 -11.67
C VAL A 41 -2.88 -1.88 -10.99
N ALA A 42 -2.38 -3.08 -11.28
CA ALA A 42 -1.11 -3.58 -10.76
C ALA A 42 0.07 -2.74 -11.24
N GLU A 43 0.06 -2.36 -12.52
CA GLU A 43 1.07 -1.50 -13.11
C GLU A 43 1.08 -0.10 -12.46
N MET A 44 -0.11 0.51 -12.27
CA MET A 44 -0.21 1.83 -11.63
C MET A 44 0.08 1.82 -10.14
N ALA A 45 -0.36 0.80 -9.41
CA ALA A 45 -0.08 0.67 -7.98
C ALA A 45 1.37 0.24 -7.71
N ASN A 46 2.15 -0.11 -8.74
CA ASN A 46 3.47 -0.74 -8.61
C ASN A 46 3.42 -1.91 -7.62
N LEU A 47 2.35 -2.69 -7.70
CA LEU A 47 2.11 -3.86 -6.87
C LEU A 47 2.04 -5.10 -7.76
N PRO A 48 2.46 -6.26 -7.27
CA PRO A 48 2.28 -7.49 -8.02
C PRO A 48 0.80 -7.76 -8.22
N LEU A 49 0.45 -8.32 -9.39
CA LEU A 49 -0.93 -8.67 -9.73
C LEU A 49 -1.60 -9.55 -8.66
N ALA A 50 -0.81 -10.39 -7.97
CA ALA A 50 -1.28 -11.24 -6.88
C ALA A 50 -1.71 -10.47 -5.61
N GLU A 51 -1.08 -9.33 -5.31
CA GLU A 51 -1.52 -8.44 -4.22
C GLU A 51 -2.81 -7.72 -4.63
N VAL A 52 -2.89 -7.23 -5.87
CA VAL A 52 -4.11 -6.61 -6.40
C VAL A 52 -5.27 -7.60 -6.42
N ASP A 53 -5.05 -8.83 -6.87
CA ASP A 53 -6.07 -9.88 -6.90
C ASP A 53 -6.56 -10.23 -5.48
N LYS A 54 -5.67 -10.27 -4.47
CA LYS A 54 -6.04 -10.43 -3.05
C LYS A 54 -6.86 -9.27 -2.48
N LEU A 55 -6.72 -8.06 -3.02
CA LEU A 55 -7.50 -6.89 -2.59
C LEU A 55 -8.91 -6.86 -3.20
N ILE A 56 -9.09 -7.57 -4.31
CA ILE A 56 -10.36 -7.66 -5.05
C ILE A 56 -11.13 -8.93 -4.65
N SER A 57 -10.40 -9.99 -4.28
CA SER A 57 -10.94 -11.31 -3.91
C SER A 57 -11.57 -11.36 -2.53
#